data_AF-A0A7G6Y0F1-F1
#
_entry.id   AF-A0A7G6Y0F1-F1
#
_cell.length_a   1.000
_cell.length_b   1.000
_cell.length_c   1.000
_cell.angle_alpha   90.00
_cell.angle_beta   90.00
_cell.angle_gamma   90.00
#
_symmetry.space_group_name_H-M   'P 1'
#
loop_
_entity.id
_entity.type
_entity.pdbx_description
1 polymer ?
#
loop_
_entity_poly.entity_id
_entity_poly.type
_entity_poly.pdbx_seq_one_letter_code
_entity_poly.pdbx_strand_id
1 'polypeptide(L)'
;MRISPSLSRPRGVRPSRSKAARPLVALLIAAVALPMAGCARNRAGKGDLPYVARDVGTLYSAAREKLDQRQYKVAAALFDEVERQHPYSVWARRAQLMGAFSNYLAKSYTEAIQGAQRFLSVHPGNRDAPYAYYLIAMSYYEQISDVTRDQKISVQAQDALGELTRRYPNTRYAADARLKIDLVRDHLAGKEMEVGRFYERRGQWLAATMRFRKVVDDYQTTTHTPEALMRLTETYLALGVREEARRSAAVLGANYPETDWYKRAFDLLGENPVMPVKPLAPGEQVVPQLTVPAPAAPPRTEVEVLPIEDAPTPRAEAPGAPTPATTAGGAGATPGGNAPSNATPTGVQPGTPPAPPQDQ
;
A
#
# COMPACT_ATOMS: atom_id res chain seq x y z
N MET A 1 58.50 -50.77 -18.32
CA MET A 1 57.45 -51.38 -19.17
C MET A 1 56.39 -50.32 -19.43
N ARG A 2 55.95 -50.15 -20.70
CA ARG A 2 54.90 -49.23 -21.22
C ARG A 2 55.36 -47.76 -21.41
N ILE A 3 55.84 -47.38 -22.60
CA ILE A 3 55.16 -47.02 -23.87
C ILE A 3 54.53 -45.61 -23.80
N SER A 4 55.18 -44.68 -24.51
CA SER A 4 54.73 -43.33 -24.84
C SER A 4 53.64 -43.32 -25.91
N PRO A 5 52.76 -42.31 -25.95
CA PRO A 5 52.05 -41.92 -27.17
C PRO A 5 52.51 -40.53 -27.64
N SER A 6 52.97 -40.48 -28.90
CA SER A 6 53.18 -39.26 -29.67
C SER A 6 51.83 -38.74 -30.19
N LEU A 7 51.50 -37.48 -29.90
CA LEU A 7 50.37 -36.78 -30.53
C LEU A 7 50.88 -35.62 -31.39
N SER A 8 50.61 -35.80 -32.68
CA SER A 8 50.94 -34.95 -33.82
C SER A 8 50.08 -33.68 -33.84
N ARG A 9 50.72 -32.53 -34.08
CA ARG A 9 50.06 -31.23 -34.30
C ARG A 9 49.41 -31.18 -35.70
N PRO A 10 48.15 -30.75 -35.85
CA PRO A 10 47.59 -30.45 -37.16
C PRO A 10 48.09 -29.09 -37.69
N ARG A 11 48.38 -29.07 -39.01
CA ARG A 11 48.88 -27.93 -39.80
C ARG A 11 47.80 -26.85 -39.95
N GLY A 12 48.20 -25.60 -39.80
CA GLY A 12 47.35 -24.42 -40.01
C GLY A 12 46.93 -24.24 -41.48
N VAL A 13 45.64 -24.03 -41.68
CA VAL A 13 45.03 -23.64 -42.96
C VAL A 13 45.10 -22.11 -43.07
N ARG A 14 45.78 -21.60 -44.10
CA ARG A 14 45.79 -20.17 -44.45
C ARG A 14 44.55 -19.86 -45.30
N PRO A 15 43.73 -18.85 -44.97
CA PRO A 15 42.64 -18.45 -45.86
C PRO A 15 43.18 -17.72 -47.09
N SER A 16 42.78 -18.23 -48.26
CA SER A 16 42.97 -17.64 -49.59
C SER A 16 42.21 -16.30 -49.70
N ARG A 17 42.94 -15.21 -49.98
CA ARG A 17 42.36 -13.89 -50.27
C ARG A 17 41.94 -13.81 -51.74
N SER A 18 40.67 -14.08 -52.05
CA SER A 18 40.09 -13.77 -53.36
C SER A 18 39.74 -12.26 -53.42
N LYS A 19 40.38 -11.53 -54.34
CA LYS A 19 40.21 -10.07 -54.50
C LYS A 19 38.94 -9.67 -55.29
N ALA A 20 38.10 -10.63 -55.69
CA ALA A 20 36.95 -10.38 -56.56
C ALA A 20 35.62 -10.10 -55.82
N ALA A 21 35.54 -10.30 -54.51
CA ALA A 21 34.28 -10.11 -53.75
C ALA A 21 34.11 -8.68 -53.17
N ARG A 22 35.11 -7.80 -53.32
CA ARG A 22 35.11 -6.48 -52.67
C ARG A 22 34.06 -5.47 -53.18
N PRO A 23 33.73 -5.36 -54.48
CA PRO A 23 32.71 -4.39 -54.90
C PRO A 23 31.29 -4.87 -54.58
N LEU A 24 31.07 -6.18 -54.52
CA LEU A 24 29.75 -6.78 -54.27
C LEU A 24 29.39 -6.76 -52.77
N VAL A 25 30.37 -6.92 -51.89
CA VAL A 25 30.20 -6.74 -50.43
C VAL A 25 29.99 -5.25 -50.08
N ALA A 26 30.65 -4.32 -50.77
CA ALA A 26 30.43 -2.88 -50.55
C ALA A 26 29.02 -2.43 -50.98
N LEU A 27 28.47 -3.01 -52.06
CA LEU A 27 27.12 -2.70 -52.53
C LEU A 27 26.03 -3.30 -51.61
N LEU A 28 26.27 -4.48 -51.04
CA LEU A 28 25.40 -5.10 -50.04
C LEU A 28 25.39 -4.33 -48.70
N ILE A 29 26.54 -3.79 -48.27
CA ILE A 29 26.61 -2.95 -47.07
C ILE A 29 25.87 -1.62 -47.28
N ALA A 30 25.95 -1.02 -48.48
CA ALA A 30 25.20 0.19 -48.81
C ALA A 30 23.67 -0.04 -48.88
N ALA A 31 23.23 -1.19 -49.40
CA ALA A 31 21.81 -1.56 -49.44
C ALA A 31 21.22 -1.85 -48.05
N VAL A 32 22.04 -2.32 -47.09
CA VAL A 32 21.64 -2.56 -45.69
C VAL A 32 21.70 -1.28 -44.82
N ALA A 33 22.42 -0.24 -45.26
CA ALA A 33 22.50 1.03 -44.53
C ALA A 33 21.36 2.02 -44.85
N LEU A 34 20.66 1.87 -45.98
CA LEU A 34 19.58 2.76 -46.39
C LEU A 34 18.27 2.72 -45.55
N PRO A 35 17.90 1.65 -44.81
CA PRO A 35 16.71 1.68 -43.96
C PRO A 35 16.93 2.32 -42.58
N MET A 36 18.15 2.73 -42.20
CA MET A 36 18.38 3.38 -40.89
C MET A 36 18.11 4.90 -40.87
N ALA A 37 17.83 5.53 -42.02
CA ALA A 37 17.47 6.96 -42.07
C ALA A 37 15.97 7.24 -41.88
N GLY A 38 15.15 6.22 -41.59
CA GLY A 38 13.68 6.32 -41.60
C GLY A 38 12.97 6.48 -40.25
N CYS A 39 13.68 6.54 -39.12
CA CYS A 39 13.05 6.61 -37.79
C CYS A 39 13.64 7.71 -36.88
N ALA A 40 13.82 8.90 -37.44
CA ALA A 40 13.81 10.14 -36.65
C ALA A 40 12.43 10.80 -36.77
N ARG A 41 11.35 10.04 -36.56
CA ARG A 41 10.00 10.59 -36.42
C ARG A 41 9.93 11.20 -35.03
N ASN A 42 9.92 12.54 -34.99
CA ASN A 42 9.63 13.42 -33.86
C ASN A 42 9.34 12.68 -32.55
N ARG A 43 10.35 12.63 -31.66
CA ARG A 43 10.07 12.72 -30.23
C ARG A 43 9.53 14.12 -29.97
N ALA A 44 8.28 14.36 -30.34
CA ALA A 44 7.52 15.45 -29.75
C ALA A 44 7.58 15.21 -28.25
N GLY A 45 8.10 16.19 -27.51
CA GLY A 45 8.11 16.16 -26.06
C GLY A 45 6.70 15.84 -25.54
N LYS A 46 6.65 15.16 -24.39
CA LYS A 46 5.44 14.87 -23.61
C LYS A 46 4.26 15.80 -23.94
N GLY A 47 3.23 15.27 -24.59
CA GLY A 47 1.83 15.53 -24.25
C GLY A 47 1.19 16.89 -24.55
N ASP A 48 1.89 17.90 -25.07
CA ASP A 48 1.24 19.19 -25.33
C ASP A 48 0.43 19.17 -26.64
N LEU A 49 -0.90 19.25 -26.50
CA LEU A 49 -1.79 19.54 -27.63
C LEU A 49 -1.45 20.94 -28.19
N PRO A 50 -1.40 21.13 -29.52
CA PRO A 50 -1.11 22.44 -30.09
C PRO A 50 -2.18 23.43 -29.63
N TYR A 51 -1.74 24.60 -29.14
CA TYR A 51 -2.64 25.69 -28.76
C TYR A 51 -3.46 26.13 -29.99
N VAL A 52 -4.78 25.95 -29.91
CA VAL A 52 -5.73 26.45 -30.89
C VAL A 52 -6.81 27.17 -30.11
N ALA A 53 -6.88 28.49 -30.26
CA ALA A 53 -7.92 29.31 -29.63
C ALA A 53 -9.29 28.80 -30.08
N ARG A 54 -10.10 28.35 -29.13
CA ARG A 54 -11.46 27.85 -29.36
C ARG A 54 -12.40 28.45 -28.33
N ASP A 55 -13.67 28.61 -28.72
CA ASP A 55 -14.73 28.90 -27.76
C ASP A 55 -14.77 27.81 -26.67
N VAL A 56 -15.06 28.23 -25.44
CA VAL A 56 -15.18 27.35 -24.26
C VAL A 56 -16.12 26.18 -24.52
N GLY A 57 -17.31 26.45 -25.08
CA GLY A 57 -18.34 25.45 -25.30
C GLY A 57 -17.89 24.38 -26.26
N THR A 58 -17.25 24.77 -27.36
CA THR A 58 -16.68 23.89 -28.36
C THR A 58 -15.54 23.05 -27.79
N LEU A 59 -14.64 23.68 -27.03
CA LEU A 59 -13.51 22.98 -26.42
C LEU A 59 -13.96 21.96 -25.36
N TYR A 60 -14.88 22.34 -24.49
CA TYR A 60 -15.47 21.44 -23.50
C TYR A 60 -16.24 20.29 -24.16
N SER A 61 -17.03 20.60 -25.20
CA SER A 61 -17.78 19.58 -25.94
C SER A 61 -16.87 18.58 -26.64
N ALA A 62 -15.75 19.05 -27.22
CA ALA A 62 -14.73 18.18 -27.79
C ALA A 62 -14.08 17.28 -26.73
N ALA A 63 -13.74 17.83 -25.55
CA ALA A 63 -13.21 17.03 -24.44
C ALA A 63 -14.20 15.95 -23.99
N ARG A 64 -15.47 16.30 -23.86
CA ARG A 64 -16.56 15.37 -23.54
C ARG A 64 -16.74 14.30 -24.61
N GLU A 65 -16.69 14.66 -25.89
CA GLU A 65 -16.78 13.68 -26.98
C GLU A 65 -15.65 12.64 -26.90
N LYS A 66 -14.42 13.08 -26.56
CA LYS A 66 -13.29 12.15 -26.33
C LYS A 66 -13.48 11.28 -25.10
N LEU A 67 -14.09 11.81 -24.04
CA LEU A 67 -14.47 11.05 -22.86
C LEU A 67 -15.48 9.95 -23.21
N ASP A 68 -16.53 10.31 -23.96
CA ASP A 68 -17.58 9.39 -24.41
C ASP A 68 -17.03 8.31 -25.36
N GLN A 69 -16.02 8.65 -26.18
CA GLN A 69 -15.27 7.72 -27.04
C GLN A 69 -14.26 6.84 -26.28
N ARG A 70 -14.22 6.90 -24.94
CA ARG A 70 -13.25 6.21 -24.07
C ARG A 70 -11.79 6.61 -24.30
N GLN A 71 -11.54 7.74 -24.96
CA GLN A 71 -10.22 8.30 -25.18
C GLN A 71 -9.80 9.14 -23.97
N TYR A 72 -9.74 8.50 -22.80
CA TYR A 72 -9.65 9.17 -21.50
C TYR A 72 -8.44 10.10 -21.35
N LYS A 73 -7.25 9.69 -21.82
CA LYS A 73 -6.04 10.52 -21.77
C LYS A 73 -6.16 11.78 -22.63
N VAL A 74 -6.78 11.66 -23.81
CA VAL A 74 -7.01 12.79 -24.72
C VAL A 74 -8.09 13.71 -24.13
N ALA A 75 -9.14 13.14 -23.55
CA ALA A 75 -10.18 13.90 -22.86
C ALA A 75 -9.60 14.72 -21.70
N ALA A 76 -8.74 14.12 -20.85
CA ALA A 76 -8.06 14.82 -19.77
C ALA A 76 -7.27 16.03 -20.26
N ALA A 77 -6.44 15.84 -21.30
CA ALA A 77 -5.66 16.93 -21.88
C ALA A 77 -6.54 18.04 -22.50
N LEU A 78 -7.67 17.68 -23.11
CA LEU A 78 -8.62 18.67 -23.64
C LEU A 78 -9.36 19.42 -22.51
N PHE A 79 -9.68 18.77 -21.40
CA PHE A 79 -10.25 19.43 -20.23
C PHE A 79 -9.24 20.39 -19.58
N ASP A 80 -7.97 20.01 -19.49
CA ASP A 80 -6.89 20.90 -19.03
C ASP A 80 -6.75 22.13 -19.94
N GLU A 81 -6.95 21.96 -21.26
CA GLU A 81 -6.94 23.06 -22.21
C GLU A 81 -8.12 24.05 -21.98
N VAL A 82 -9.29 23.57 -21.53
CA VAL A 82 -10.41 24.45 -21.15
C VAL A 82 -10.00 25.35 -19.97
N GLU A 83 -9.38 24.78 -18.95
CA GLU A 83 -8.86 25.54 -17.80
C GLU A 83 -7.79 26.53 -18.24
N ARG A 84 -6.86 26.10 -19.10
CA ARG A 84 -5.74 26.94 -19.56
C ARG A 84 -6.19 28.12 -20.41
N GLN A 85 -7.14 27.92 -21.33
CA GLN A 85 -7.61 29.00 -22.21
C GLN A 85 -8.62 29.92 -21.52
N HIS A 86 -9.45 29.38 -20.62
CA HIS A 86 -10.61 30.10 -20.07
C HIS A 86 -10.76 29.92 -18.54
N PRO A 87 -9.74 30.26 -17.73
CA PRO A 87 -9.65 29.90 -16.30
C PRO A 87 -10.80 30.43 -15.44
N TYR A 88 -11.41 31.56 -15.81
CA TYR A 88 -12.51 32.18 -15.06
C TYR A 88 -13.91 31.73 -15.52
N SER A 89 -13.98 30.85 -16.52
CA SER A 89 -15.25 30.35 -17.03
C SER A 89 -15.92 29.40 -16.04
N VAL A 90 -17.26 29.40 -16.02
CA VAL A 90 -18.04 28.40 -15.28
C VAL A 90 -17.70 26.99 -15.74
N TRP A 91 -17.34 26.83 -17.02
CA TRP A 91 -16.93 25.55 -17.61
C TRP A 91 -15.52 25.12 -17.19
N ALA A 92 -14.60 26.03 -16.87
CA ALA A 92 -13.26 25.67 -16.44
C ALA A 92 -13.28 24.91 -15.12
N ARG A 93 -14.08 25.36 -14.15
CA ARG A 93 -14.28 24.63 -12.87
C ARG A 93 -14.78 23.20 -13.10
N ARG A 94 -15.75 23.05 -14.02
CA ARG A 94 -16.27 21.73 -14.37
C ARG A 94 -15.24 20.89 -15.13
N ALA A 95 -14.51 21.51 -16.05
CA ALA A 95 -13.47 20.86 -16.83
C ALA A 95 -12.35 20.32 -15.93
N GLN A 96 -11.90 21.08 -14.93
CA GLN A 96 -10.89 20.64 -13.98
C GLN A 96 -11.27 19.32 -13.29
N LEU A 97 -12.52 19.22 -12.80
CA LEU A 97 -13.02 17.99 -12.18
C LEU A 97 -13.20 16.85 -13.20
N MET A 98 -13.62 17.16 -14.43
CA MET A 98 -13.74 16.18 -15.51
C MET A 98 -12.39 15.70 -16.04
N GLY A 99 -11.35 16.54 -15.99
CA GLY A 99 -9.97 16.16 -16.28
C GLY A 99 -9.46 15.14 -15.26
N ALA A 100 -9.67 15.41 -13.96
CA ALA A 100 -9.37 14.45 -12.90
C ALA A 100 -10.13 13.13 -13.08
N PHE A 101 -11.44 13.19 -13.37
CA PHE A 101 -12.25 12.00 -13.64
C PHE A 101 -11.78 11.22 -14.87
N SER A 102 -11.40 11.92 -15.94
CA SER A 102 -10.84 11.28 -17.14
C SER A 102 -9.52 10.57 -16.82
N ASN A 103 -8.66 11.17 -16.00
CA ASN A 103 -7.44 10.50 -15.54
C ASN A 103 -7.73 9.25 -14.69
N TYR A 104 -8.76 9.29 -13.85
CA TYR A 104 -9.22 8.11 -13.09
C TYR A 104 -9.65 6.98 -14.04
N LEU A 105 -10.49 7.27 -15.04
CA LEU A 105 -10.90 6.28 -16.04
C LEU A 105 -9.72 5.76 -16.89
N ALA A 106 -8.70 6.61 -17.10
CA ALA A 106 -7.45 6.22 -17.76
C ALA A 106 -6.54 5.33 -16.89
N LYS A 107 -6.91 5.05 -15.64
CA LYS A 107 -6.07 4.42 -14.59
C LYS A 107 -4.80 5.21 -14.27
N SER A 108 -4.80 6.50 -14.61
CA SER A 108 -3.78 7.48 -14.25
C SER A 108 -4.13 8.08 -12.89
N TYR A 109 -4.07 7.25 -11.85
CA TYR A 109 -4.59 7.59 -10.52
C TYR A 109 -3.83 8.72 -9.85
N THR A 110 -2.51 8.82 -10.05
CA THR A 110 -1.69 9.91 -9.53
C THR A 110 -2.14 11.26 -10.08
N GLU A 111 -2.35 11.34 -11.40
CA GLU A 111 -2.84 12.53 -12.08
C GLU A 111 -4.27 12.87 -11.67
N ALA A 112 -5.12 11.85 -11.49
CA ALA A 112 -6.49 12.03 -10.98
C ALA A 112 -6.51 12.64 -9.58
N ILE A 113 -5.67 12.12 -8.66
CA ILE A 113 -5.54 12.63 -7.28
C ILE A 113 -5.07 14.09 -7.32
N GLN A 114 -4.01 14.39 -8.08
CA GLN A 114 -3.48 15.75 -8.18
C GLN A 114 -4.51 16.73 -8.75
N GLY A 115 -5.23 16.34 -9.80
CA GLY A 115 -6.29 17.16 -10.40
C GLY A 115 -7.44 17.43 -9.43
N ALA A 116 -7.90 16.39 -8.71
CA ALA A 116 -8.96 16.53 -7.72
C ALA A 116 -8.53 17.34 -6.49
N GLN A 117 -7.30 17.18 -6.01
CA GLN A 117 -6.75 18.01 -4.93
C GLN A 117 -6.64 19.48 -5.32
N ARG A 118 -6.22 19.76 -6.57
CA ARG A 118 -6.19 21.13 -7.11
C ARG A 118 -7.60 21.72 -7.19
N PHE A 119 -8.59 20.94 -7.60
CA PHE A 119 -9.98 21.39 -7.62
C PHE A 119 -10.46 21.77 -6.21
N LEU A 120 -10.16 20.95 -5.21
CA LEU A 120 -10.53 21.20 -3.82
C LEU A 120 -9.80 22.41 -3.22
N SER A 121 -8.53 22.66 -3.58
CA SER A 121 -7.79 23.81 -3.06
C SER A 121 -8.30 25.14 -3.63
N VAL A 122 -8.67 25.16 -4.91
CA VAL A 122 -9.19 26.37 -5.58
C VAL A 122 -10.69 26.56 -5.32
N HIS A 123 -11.45 25.48 -5.15
CA HIS A 123 -12.91 25.51 -5.05
C HIS A 123 -13.49 24.69 -3.88
N PRO A 124 -13.10 24.96 -2.62
CA PRO A 124 -13.47 24.13 -1.46
C PRO A 124 -14.98 24.09 -1.17
N GLY A 125 -15.71 25.17 -1.46
CA GLY A 125 -17.16 25.28 -1.23
C GLY A 125 -18.04 24.84 -2.41
N ASN A 126 -17.45 24.24 -3.45
CA ASN A 126 -18.21 23.82 -4.62
C ASN A 126 -19.14 22.64 -4.28
N ARG A 127 -20.36 22.63 -4.85
CA ARG A 127 -21.30 21.51 -4.73
C ARG A 127 -20.72 20.16 -5.17
N ASP A 128 -19.73 20.19 -6.06
CA ASP A 128 -19.06 19.00 -6.60
C ASP A 128 -17.83 18.58 -5.78
N ALA A 129 -17.50 19.31 -4.70
CA ALA A 129 -16.42 18.95 -3.78
C ALA A 129 -16.54 17.52 -3.20
N PRO A 130 -17.72 17.01 -2.78
CA PRO A 130 -17.85 15.63 -2.33
C PRO A 130 -17.40 14.61 -3.38
N TYR A 131 -17.65 14.90 -4.66
CA TYR A 131 -17.23 14.02 -5.75
C TYR A 131 -15.71 14.07 -5.97
N ALA A 132 -15.07 15.23 -5.82
CA ALA A 132 -13.62 15.34 -5.88
C ALA A 132 -12.93 14.56 -4.75
N TYR A 133 -13.43 14.65 -3.51
CA TYR A 133 -12.94 13.82 -2.39
C TYR A 133 -13.15 12.32 -2.67
N TYR A 134 -14.31 11.96 -3.20
CA TYR A 134 -14.59 10.58 -3.61
C TYR A 134 -13.63 10.09 -4.69
N LEU A 135 -13.29 10.91 -5.67
CA LEU A 135 -12.35 10.56 -6.72
C LEU A 135 -10.94 10.31 -6.16
N ILE A 136 -10.46 11.14 -5.24
CA ILE A 136 -9.19 10.93 -4.54
C ILE A 136 -9.20 9.58 -3.81
N ALA A 137 -10.26 9.32 -3.05
CA ALA A 137 -10.40 8.11 -2.26
C ALA A 137 -10.44 6.86 -3.15
N MET A 138 -11.22 6.89 -4.23
CA MET A 138 -11.28 5.80 -5.21
C MET A 138 -9.95 5.60 -5.93
N SER A 139 -9.25 6.67 -6.31
CA SER A 139 -7.92 6.55 -6.91
C SER A 139 -6.91 5.85 -6.01
N TYR A 140 -6.96 6.05 -4.68
CA TYR A 140 -6.15 5.26 -3.75
C TYR A 140 -6.67 3.82 -3.60
N TYR A 141 -7.98 3.65 -3.48
CA TYR A 141 -8.63 2.34 -3.31
C TYR A 141 -8.31 1.38 -4.47
N GLU A 142 -8.37 1.86 -5.72
CA GLU A 142 -8.06 1.07 -6.91
C GLU A 142 -6.56 0.72 -7.04
N GLN A 143 -5.69 1.33 -6.24
CA GLN A 143 -4.26 1.03 -6.19
C GLN A 143 -3.90 0.09 -5.03
N ILE A 144 -4.88 -0.36 -4.23
CA ILE A 144 -4.64 -1.34 -3.17
C ILE A 144 -4.10 -2.62 -3.81
N SER A 145 -2.91 -3.01 -3.36
CA SER A 145 -2.26 -4.24 -3.78
C SER A 145 -2.53 -5.36 -2.78
N ASP A 146 -2.20 -6.59 -3.18
CA ASP A 146 -2.28 -7.78 -2.34
C ASP A 146 -1.75 -7.58 -0.91
N VAL A 147 -2.38 -8.26 0.05
CA VAL A 147 -2.08 -8.25 1.49
C VAL A 147 -0.58 -8.51 1.74
N THR A 148 0.05 -9.36 0.93
CA THR A 148 1.47 -9.70 1.09
C THR A 148 2.42 -8.50 0.89
N ARG A 149 1.99 -7.45 0.20
CA ARG A 149 2.80 -6.26 -0.17
C ARG A 149 2.74 -5.15 0.87
N ASP A 150 3.42 -4.03 0.56
CA ASP A 150 3.37 -2.79 1.34
C ASP A 150 1.95 -2.19 1.36
N GLN A 151 1.52 -1.72 2.53
CA GLN A 151 0.14 -1.29 2.77
C GLN A 151 -0.02 0.23 2.87
N LYS A 152 0.98 1.01 2.47
CA LYS A 152 0.90 2.48 2.52
C LYS A 152 -0.30 3.02 1.75
N ILE A 153 -0.54 2.50 0.55
CA ILE A 153 -1.68 2.90 -0.28
C ILE A 153 -3.01 2.55 0.38
N SER A 154 -3.11 1.37 1.02
CA SER A 154 -4.30 0.94 1.75
C SER A 154 -4.64 1.89 2.90
N VAL A 155 -3.63 2.35 3.64
CA VAL A 155 -3.81 3.37 4.69
C VAL A 155 -4.26 4.71 4.09
N GLN A 156 -3.63 5.15 2.98
CA GLN A 156 -4.05 6.37 2.29
C GLN A 156 -5.49 6.30 1.76
N ALA A 157 -5.91 5.13 1.29
CA ALA A 157 -7.29 4.89 0.87
C ALA A 157 -8.25 5.00 2.06
N GLN A 158 -7.93 4.37 3.19
CA GLN A 158 -8.71 4.46 4.43
C GLN A 158 -8.86 5.91 4.89
N ASP A 159 -7.76 6.67 4.92
CA ASP A 159 -7.75 8.07 5.33
C ASP A 159 -8.60 8.94 4.39
N ALA A 160 -8.46 8.77 3.08
CA ALA A 160 -9.21 9.53 2.08
C ALA A 160 -10.73 9.22 2.11
N LEU A 161 -11.10 7.95 2.27
CA LEU A 161 -12.50 7.55 2.45
C LEU A 161 -13.06 8.09 3.78
N GLY A 162 -12.28 8.03 4.86
CA GLY A 162 -12.61 8.60 6.16
C GLY A 162 -12.83 10.12 6.09
N GLU A 163 -12.00 10.83 5.34
CA GLU A 163 -12.15 12.27 5.14
C GLU A 163 -13.46 12.63 4.44
N LEU A 164 -13.80 11.90 3.37
CA LEU A 164 -15.07 12.08 2.66
C LEU A 164 -16.27 11.85 3.59
N THR A 165 -16.27 10.76 4.35
CA THR A 165 -17.39 10.38 5.22
C THR A 165 -17.56 11.36 6.39
N ARG A 166 -16.47 11.91 6.93
CA ARG A 166 -16.52 12.94 7.98
C ARG A 166 -17.00 14.29 7.46
N ARG A 167 -16.52 14.73 6.30
CA ARG A 167 -16.90 16.05 5.75
C ARG A 167 -18.29 16.07 5.12
N TYR A 168 -18.67 15.00 4.44
CA TYR A 168 -19.88 14.94 3.61
C TYR A 168 -20.76 13.70 3.92
N PRO A 169 -21.16 13.49 5.18
CA PRO A 169 -21.79 12.24 5.63
C PRO A 169 -23.11 11.90 4.94
N ASN A 170 -23.85 12.89 4.44
CA ASN A 170 -25.19 12.75 3.87
C ASN A 170 -25.19 12.57 2.34
N THR A 171 -24.04 12.28 1.74
CA THR A 171 -23.92 12.08 0.29
C THR A 171 -23.95 10.59 -0.08
N ARG A 172 -24.40 10.27 -1.29
CA ARG A 172 -24.29 8.90 -1.84
C ARG A 172 -22.85 8.38 -1.85
N TYR A 173 -21.88 9.29 -2.02
CA TYR A 173 -20.46 8.98 -2.02
C TYR A 173 -19.98 8.54 -0.65
N ALA A 174 -20.48 9.17 0.43
CA ALA A 174 -20.19 8.74 1.79
C ALA A 174 -20.82 7.38 2.11
N ALA A 175 -22.00 7.06 1.56
CA ALA A 175 -22.60 5.74 1.74
C ALA A 175 -21.71 4.63 1.14
N ASP A 176 -21.26 4.79 -0.10
CA ASP A 176 -20.32 3.86 -0.74
C ASP A 176 -18.96 3.81 -0.02
N ALA A 177 -18.44 4.98 0.38
CA ALA A 177 -17.16 5.06 1.08
C ALA A 177 -17.15 4.33 2.42
N ARG A 178 -18.26 4.32 3.19
CA ARG A 178 -18.36 3.54 4.44
C ARG A 178 -18.16 2.05 4.19
N LEU A 179 -18.83 1.50 3.18
CA LEU A 179 -18.65 0.10 2.80
C LEU A 179 -17.19 -0.20 2.42
N LYS A 180 -16.58 0.69 1.64
CA LYS A 180 -15.17 0.53 1.23
C LYS A 180 -14.20 0.67 2.41
N ILE A 181 -14.49 1.51 3.41
CA ILE A 181 -13.69 1.58 4.65
C ILE A 181 -13.66 0.22 5.34
N ASP A 182 -14.81 -0.47 5.43
CA ASP A 182 -14.88 -1.80 6.05
C ASP A 182 -14.04 -2.82 5.28
N LEU A 183 -14.09 -2.80 3.94
CA LEU A 183 -13.25 -3.65 3.09
C LEU A 183 -11.75 -3.36 3.26
N VAL A 184 -11.36 -2.09 3.32
CA VAL A 184 -9.96 -1.70 3.56
C VAL A 184 -9.50 -2.11 4.95
N ARG A 185 -10.36 -1.98 5.97
CA ARG A 185 -10.08 -2.43 7.34
C ARG A 185 -9.87 -3.94 7.40
N ASP A 186 -10.72 -4.71 6.73
CA ASP A 186 -10.58 -6.15 6.63
C ASP A 186 -9.26 -6.54 5.95
N HIS A 187 -8.91 -5.87 4.84
CA HIS A 187 -7.63 -6.07 4.16
C HIS A 187 -6.40 -5.77 5.03
N LEU A 188 -6.44 -4.66 5.77
CA LEU A 188 -5.37 -4.27 6.71
C LEU A 188 -5.26 -5.24 7.89
N ALA A 189 -6.38 -5.74 8.40
CA ALA A 189 -6.39 -6.81 9.40
C ALA A 189 -5.79 -8.10 8.85
N GLY A 190 -6.10 -8.44 7.60
CA GLY A 190 -5.51 -9.56 6.88
C GLY A 190 -3.99 -9.52 6.85
N LYS A 191 -3.39 -8.32 6.70
CA LYS A 191 -1.93 -8.13 6.77
C LYS A 191 -1.36 -8.54 8.11
N GLU A 192 -1.98 -8.06 9.19
CA GLU A 192 -1.53 -8.37 10.55
C GLU A 192 -1.70 -9.86 10.85
N MET A 193 -2.78 -10.48 10.37
CA MET A 193 -2.99 -11.92 10.47
C MET A 193 -1.93 -12.73 9.71
N GLU A 194 -1.56 -12.32 8.50
CA GLU A 194 -0.54 -13.01 7.71
C GLU A 194 0.81 -13.00 8.42
N VAL A 195 1.21 -11.83 8.92
CA VAL A 195 2.47 -11.66 9.66
C VAL A 195 2.42 -12.40 11.01
N GLY A 196 1.28 -12.37 11.70
CA GLY A 196 1.06 -13.12 12.94
C GLY A 196 1.24 -14.62 12.75
N ARG A 197 0.55 -15.20 11.76
CA ARG A 197 0.69 -16.63 11.40
C ARG A 197 2.11 -17.00 10.99
N PHE A 198 2.83 -16.09 10.32
CA PHE A 198 4.23 -16.31 9.96
C PHE A 198 5.12 -16.47 11.20
N TYR A 199 4.95 -15.60 12.20
CA TYR A 199 5.71 -15.70 13.46
C TYR A 199 5.31 -16.91 14.29
N GLU A 200 4.01 -17.20 14.36
CA GLU A 200 3.45 -18.35 15.05
C GLU A 200 4.03 -19.67 14.52
N ARG A 201 4.04 -19.88 13.20
CA ARG A 201 4.65 -21.08 12.56
C ARG A 201 6.13 -21.26 12.86
N ARG A 202 6.83 -20.19 13.27
CA ARG A 202 8.25 -20.20 13.64
C ARG A 202 8.48 -20.32 15.16
N GLY A 203 7.42 -20.48 15.95
CA GLY A 203 7.50 -20.51 17.41
C GLY A 203 7.85 -19.15 18.04
N GLN A 204 7.72 -18.05 17.28
CA GLN A 204 7.98 -16.70 17.79
C GLN A 204 6.70 -16.13 18.43
N TRP A 205 6.29 -16.76 19.53
CA TRP A 205 4.98 -16.54 20.16
C TRP A 205 4.74 -15.09 20.60
N LEU A 206 5.76 -14.41 21.13
CA LEU A 206 5.63 -13.00 21.55
C LEU A 206 5.35 -12.08 20.34
N ALA A 207 6.09 -12.27 19.25
CA ALA A 207 5.88 -11.49 18.03
C ALA A 207 4.51 -11.78 17.40
N ALA A 208 4.08 -13.04 17.38
CA ALA A 208 2.75 -13.43 16.92
C ALA A 208 1.63 -12.79 17.77
N THR A 209 1.78 -12.84 19.10
CA THR A 209 0.84 -12.23 20.05
C THR A 209 0.64 -10.75 19.77
N MET A 210 1.72 -10.00 19.54
CA MET A 210 1.62 -8.56 19.22
C MET A 210 0.84 -8.29 17.93
N ARG A 211 0.97 -9.15 16.93
CA ARG A 211 0.25 -9.03 15.65
C ARG A 211 -1.24 -9.34 15.80
N PHE A 212 -1.58 -10.45 16.44
CA PHE A 212 -2.98 -10.81 16.66
C PHE A 212 -3.68 -9.82 17.60
N ARG A 213 -2.97 -9.33 18.62
CA ARG A 213 -3.48 -8.27 19.49
C ARG A 213 -3.81 -7.00 18.70
N LYS A 214 -2.97 -6.60 17.75
CA LYS A 214 -3.26 -5.44 16.90
C LYS A 214 -4.57 -5.62 16.10
N VAL A 215 -4.87 -6.84 15.63
CA VAL A 215 -6.16 -7.14 14.98
C VAL A 215 -7.33 -6.93 15.95
N VAL A 216 -7.20 -7.43 17.17
CA VAL A 216 -8.25 -7.29 18.20
C VAL A 216 -8.39 -5.85 18.69
N ASP A 217 -7.31 -5.10 18.82
CA ASP A 217 -7.34 -3.73 19.34
C ASP A 217 -7.84 -2.75 18.25
N ASP A 218 -7.30 -2.83 17.03
CA ASP A 218 -7.52 -1.83 15.97
C ASP A 218 -8.62 -2.23 14.96
N TYR A 219 -8.93 -3.53 14.81
CA TYR A 219 -9.76 -4.08 13.71
C TYR A 219 -10.92 -4.95 14.20
N GLN A 220 -11.51 -4.62 15.34
CA GLN A 220 -12.56 -5.37 16.04
C GLN A 220 -13.74 -5.84 15.16
N THR A 221 -14.14 -5.04 14.18
CA THR A 221 -15.32 -5.29 13.33
C THR A 221 -15.04 -6.15 12.09
N THR A 222 -13.79 -6.57 11.88
CA THR A 222 -13.37 -7.33 10.71
C THR A 222 -13.67 -8.82 10.82
N THR A 223 -13.64 -9.53 9.69
CA THR A 223 -13.84 -10.99 9.65
C THR A 223 -12.68 -11.77 10.30
N HIS A 224 -11.55 -11.10 10.51
CA HIS A 224 -10.34 -11.69 11.09
C HIS A 224 -10.32 -11.72 12.61
N THR A 225 -11.17 -10.95 13.30
CA THR A 225 -11.19 -10.84 14.77
C THR A 225 -11.39 -12.19 15.47
N PRO A 226 -12.33 -13.07 15.06
CA PRO A 226 -12.52 -14.36 15.73
C PRO A 226 -11.30 -15.27 15.64
N GLU A 227 -10.64 -15.29 14.48
CA GLU A 227 -9.40 -16.04 14.32
C GLU A 227 -8.28 -15.46 15.18
N ALA A 228 -8.12 -14.12 15.19
CA ALA A 228 -7.10 -13.46 15.99
C ALA A 228 -7.24 -13.78 17.49
N LEU A 229 -8.46 -13.81 18.02
CA LEU A 229 -8.72 -14.18 19.43
C LEU A 229 -8.39 -15.65 19.73
N MET A 230 -8.72 -16.57 18.81
CA MET A 230 -8.34 -17.98 18.95
C MET A 230 -6.82 -18.13 18.95
N ARG A 231 -6.15 -17.48 17.98
CA ARG A 231 -4.69 -17.47 17.86
C ARG A 231 -4.02 -16.84 19.07
N LEU A 232 -4.58 -15.78 19.66
CA LEU A 232 -4.10 -15.22 20.93
C LEU A 232 -4.20 -16.24 22.07
N THR A 233 -5.29 -17.02 22.12
CA THR A 233 -5.44 -18.09 23.10
C THR A 233 -4.31 -19.13 22.94
N GLU A 234 -4.05 -19.57 21.70
CA GLU A 234 -2.96 -20.49 21.36
C GLU A 234 -1.58 -19.91 21.75
N THR A 235 -1.29 -18.66 21.39
CA THR A 235 0.01 -18.03 21.68
C THR A 235 0.21 -17.78 23.18
N TYR A 236 -0.84 -17.41 23.93
CA TYR A 236 -0.74 -17.24 25.38
C TYR A 236 -0.52 -18.56 26.11
N LEU A 237 -1.14 -19.65 25.65
CA LEU A 237 -0.88 -21.00 26.18
C LEU A 237 0.57 -21.41 25.92
N ALA A 238 1.08 -21.18 24.71
CA ALA A 238 2.47 -21.48 24.36
C ALA A 238 3.50 -20.68 25.18
N LEU A 239 3.15 -19.45 25.59
CA LEU A 239 3.94 -18.61 26.49
C LEU A 239 3.77 -18.98 27.99
N GLY A 240 2.82 -19.83 28.34
CA GLY A 240 2.52 -20.21 29.72
C GLY A 240 1.64 -19.20 30.49
N VAL A 241 1.12 -18.17 29.82
CA VAL A 241 0.28 -17.12 30.43
C VAL A 241 -1.20 -17.53 30.34
N ARG A 242 -1.56 -18.55 31.13
CA ARG A 242 -2.86 -19.25 31.01
C ARG A 242 -4.08 -18.39 31.35
N GLU A 243 -3.90 -17.39 32.21
CA GLU A 243 -4.96 -16.47 32.60
C GLU A 243 -5.40 -15.59 31.41
N GLU A 244 -4.44 -15.08 30.64
CA GLU A 244 -4.64 -14.29 29.43
C GLU A 244 -5.23 -15.13 28.30
N ALA A 245 -4.81 -16.40 28.18
CA ALA A 245 -5.43 -17.35 27.28
C ALA A 245 -6.93 -17.52 27.59
N ARG A 246 -7.26 -17.78 28.87
CA ARG A 246 -8.66 -17.92 29.31
C ARG A 246 -9.48 -16.66 29.02
N ARG A 247 -8.93 -15.47 29.27
CA ARG A 247 -9.60 -14.20 28.98
C ARG A 247 -9.86 -14.02 27.49
N SER A 248 -8.87 -14.34 26.64
CA SER A 248 -9.00 -14.22 25.18
C SER A 248 -10.10 -15.16 24.64
N ALA A 249 -10.13 -16.41 25.10
CA ALA A 249 -11.18 -17.35 24.73
C ALA A 249 -12.56 -16.96 25.29
N ALA A 250 -12.62 -16.36 26.48
CA ALA A 250 -13.88 -15.86 27.04
C ALA A 250 -14.46 -14.71 26.19
N VAL A 251 -13.61 -13.79 25.73
CA VAL A 251 -14.02 -12.74 24.78
C VAL A 251 -14.50 -13.35 23.46
N LEU A 252 -13.79 -14.37 22.96
CA LEU A 252 -14.19 -15.09 21.74
C LEU A 252 -15.56 -15.77 21.90
N GLY A 253 -15.79 -16.47 23.01
CA GLY A 253 -17.07 -17.14 23.29
C GLY A 253 -18.22 -16.17 23.52
N ALA A 254 -17.96 -15.02 24.14
CA ALA A 254 -18.99 -14.02 24.37
C ALA A 254 -19.46 -13.34 23.08
N ASN A 255 -18.56 -13.08 22.13
CA ASN A 255 -18.88 -12.33 20.91
C ASN A 255 -19.12 -13.22 19.68
N TYR A 256 -18.52 -14.42 19.64
CA TYR A 256 -18.50 -15.30 18.46
C TYR A 256 -18.71 -16.80 18.81
N PRO A 257 -19.75 -17.17 19.58
CA PRO A 257 -19.95 -18.53 20.12
C PRO A 257 -20.10 -19.61 19.03
N GLU A 258 -20.69 -19.29 17.88
CA GLU A 258 -20.96 -20.26 16.82
C GLU A 258 -19.78 -20.53 15.88
N THR A 259 -18.66 -19.82 16.06
CA THR A 259 -17.52 -19.94 15.16
C THR A 259 -16.70 -21.20 15.43
N ASP A 260 -16.12 -21.80 14.38
CA ASP A 260 -15.17 -22.90 14.54
C ASP A 260 -13.87 -22.47 15.25
N TRP A 261 -13.62 -21.16 15.30
CA TRP A 261 -12.55 -20.57 16.12
C TRP A 261 -12.84 -20.72 17.62
N TYR A 262 -14.08 -20.51 18.04
CA TYR A 262 -14.46 -20.70 19.44
C TYR A 262 -14.34 -22.16 19.88
N LYS A 263 -14.84 -23.11 19.08
CA LYS A 263 -14.72 -24.54 19.37
C LYS A 263 -13.27 -24.95 19.62
N ARG A 264 -12.37 -24.54 18.72
CA ARG A 264 -10.92 -24.78 18.87
C ARG A 264 -10.33 -24.15 20.12
N ALA A 265 -10.70 -22.92 20.45
CA ALA A 265 -10.22 -22.25 21.66
C ALA A 265 -10.71 -22.98 22.93
N PHE A 266 -11.95 -23.46 22.93
CA PHE A 266 -12.52 -24.23 24.03
C PHE A 266 -11.78 -25.55 24.24
N ASP A 267 -11.53 -26.30 23.17
CA ASP A 267 -10.79 -27.56 23.21
C ASP A 267 -9.36 -27.35 23.74
N LEU A 268 -8.65 -26.32 23.23
CA LEU A 268 -7.30 -25.96 23.67
C LEU A 268 -7.22 -25.65 25.18
N LEU A 269 -8.23 -24.97 25.74
CA LEU A 269 -8.28 -24.68 27.17
C LEU A 269 -8.64 -25.91 28.01
N GLY A 270 -9.45 -26.82 27.49
CA GLY A 270 -9.76 -28.10 28.14
C GLY A 270 -8.51 -28.97 28.29
N GLU A 271 -7.67 -29.00 27.26
CA GLU A 271 -6.37 -29.70 27.28
C GLU A 271 -5.33 -29.02 28.19
N ASN A 272 -5.46 -27.71 28.42
CA ASN A 272 -4.50 -26.90 29.17
C ASN A 272 -5.16 -26.14 30.33
N PRO A 273 -5.63 -26.83 31.38
CA PRO A 273 -6.41 -26.21 32.45
C PRO A 273 -5.59 -25.14 33.19
N VAL A 274 -6.27 -24.06 33.58
CA VAL A 274 -5.68 -23.04 34.44
C VAL A 274 -5.49 -23.63 35.83
N MET A 275 -4.25 -23.80 36.26
CA MET A 275 -3.96 -24.29 37.61
C MET A 275 -4.11 -23.13 38.60
N PRO A 276 -4.90 -23.29 39.68
CA PRO A 276 -4.99 -22.27 40.71
C PRO A 276 -3.63 -22.11 41.39
N VAL A 277 -3.04 -20.91 41.30
CA VAL A 277 -1.83 -20.57 42.05
C VAL A 277 -2.23 -20.33 43.50
N LYS A 278 -1.71 -21.14 44.42
CA LYS A 278 -1.94 -20.95 45.87
C LYS A 278 -1.42 -19.55 46.27
N PRO A 279 -2.20 -18.75 47.02
CA PRO A 279 -1.72 -17.48 47.55
C PRO A 279 -0.47 -17.70 48.40
N LEU A 280 0.58 -16.92 48.13
CA LEU A 280 1.82 -16.95 48.93
C LEU A 280 1.51 -16.50 50.35
N ALA A 281 2.02 -17.22 51.35
CA ALA A 281 1.91 -16.77 52.73
C ALA A 281 2.78 -15.51 52.94
N PRO A 282 2.40 -14.57 53.83
CA PRO A 282 3.23 -13.42 54.15
C PRO A 282 4.64 -13.85 54.57
N GLY A 283 5.67 -13.43 53.82
CA GLY A 283 7.08 -13.77 54.06
C GLY A 283 7.62 -14.97 53.28
N GLU A 284 6.80 -15.65 52.47
CA GLU A 284 7.22 -16.75 51.60
C GLU A 284 7.93 -16.18 50.35
N GLN A 285 9.23 -16.47 50.19
CA GLN A 285 9.98 -16.09 49.00
C GLN A 285 9.59 -17.00 47.83
N VAL A 286 9.31 -16.41 46.66
CA VAL A 286 9.09 -17.16 45.42
C VAL A 286 10.43 -17.73 44.97
N VAL A 287 10.75 -18.94 45.39
CA VAL A 287 11.85 -19.70 44.81
C VAL A 287 11.34 -20.23 43.46
N PRO A 288 11.95 -19.85 42.32
CA PRO A 288 11.59 -20.44 41.04
C PRO A 288 11.85 -21.95 41.13
N GLN A 289 10.79 -22.75 41.17
CA GLN A 289 10.96 -24.19 41.01
C GLN A 289 11.46 -24.40 39.58
N LEU A 290 12.74 -24.79 39.44
CA LEU A 290 13.26 -25.28 38.17
C LEU A 290 12.30 -26.38 37.71
N THR A 291 11.61 -26.16 36.60
CA THR A 291 10.70 -27.14 36.01
C THR A 291 11.48 -28.43 35.85
N VAL A 292 11.14 -29.45 36.64
CA VAL A 292 11.68 -30.80 36.41
C VAL A 292 11.27 -31.17 34.98
N PRO A 293 12.20 -31.58 34.11
CA PRO A 293 11.85 -31.93 32.74
C PRO A 293 10.78 -33.02 32.76
N ALA A 294 9.76 -32.89 31.92
CA ALA A 294 8.84 -33.98 31.63
C ALA A 294 9.64 -35.24 31.27
N PRO A 295 9.20 -36.45 31.66
CA PRO A 295 9.93 -37.68 31.38
C PRO A 295 10.25 -37.77 29.89
N ALA A 296 11.52 -38.10 29.61
CA ALA A 296 12.18 -37.95 28.33
C ALA A 296 11.36 -38.49 27.15
N ALA A 297 11.08 -37.61 26.19
CA ALA A 297 10.85 -38.04 24.81
C ALA A 297 12.09 -38.81 24.31
N PRO A 298 11.94 -39.82 23.45
CA PRO A 298 13.06 -40.64 22.98
C PRO A 298 14.16 -39.75 22.37
N PRO A 299 15.45 -40.10 22.56
CA PRO A 299 16.56 -39.23 22.20
C PRO A 299 16.53 -38.93 20.71
N ARG A 300 16.43 -37.64 20.36
CA ARG A 300 16.77 -37.17 19.01
C ARG A 300 18.27 -37.35 18.85
N THR A 301 18.64 -38.06 17.80
CA THR A 301 20.03 -38.32 17.41
C THR A 301 20.82 -37.01 17.44
N GLU A 302 21.85 -36.99 18.27
CA GLU A 302 22.71 -35.85 18.52
C GLU A 302 23.43 -35.49 17.22
N VAL A 303 23.14 -34.30 16.68
CA VAL A 303 23.89 -33.78 15.54
C VAL A 303 25.22 -33.30 16.09
N GLU A 304 26.29 -34.00 15.71
CA GLU A 304 27.67 -33.66 16.03
C GLU A 304 27.98 -32.23 15.57
N VAL A 305 28.14 -31.33 16.54
CA VAL A 305 28.54 -29.94 16.30
C VAL A 305 30.06 -29.92 16.16
N LEU A 306 30.55 -29.58 14.97
CA LEU A 306 31.98 -29.43 14.70
C LEU A 306 32.59 -28.29 15.55
N PRO A 307 33.83 -28.44 16.06
CA PRO A 307 34.46 -27.42 16.89
C PRO A 307 34.70 -26.12 16.11
N ILE A 308 34.35 -24.99 16.72
CA ILE A 308 34.66 -23.65 16.20
C ILE A 308 36.09 -23.33 16.63
N GLU A 309 37.02 -23.25 15.69
CA GLU A 309 38.37 -22.70 15.93
C GLU A 309 38.29 -21.19 16.21
N ASP A 310 39.10 -20.74 17.18
CA ASP A 310 39.18 -19.36 17.69
C ASP A 310 39.31 -18.31 16.57
N ALA A 311 38.23 -17.56 16.35
CA ALA A 311 38.27 -16.32 15.57
C ALA A 311 38.54 -15.12 16.49
N PRO A 312 39.38 -14.15 16.09
CA PRO A 312 39.83 -13.07 16.97
C PRO A 312 38.71 -12.10 17.36
N THR A 313 38.67 -11.76 18.65
CA THR A 313 37.78 -10.78 19.30
C THR A 313 37.71 -9.43 18.54
N PRO A 314 36.52 -8.92 18.18
CA PRO A 314 36.38 -7.56 17.68
C PRO A 314 36.51 -6.54 18.81
N ARG A 315 37.41 -5.57 18.65
CA ARG A 315 37.50 -4.38 19.51
C ARG A 315 36.29 -3.48 19.27
N ALA A 316 35.57 -3.15 20.33
CA ALA A 316 34.50 -2.15 20.31
C ALA A 316 35.09 -0.74 20.16
N GLU A 317 34.69 -0.03 19.10
CA GLU A 317 34.95 1.39 18.92
C GLU A 317 33.92 2.20 19.74
N ALA A 318 34.39 3.21 20.48
CA ALA A 318 33.56 4.02 21.37
C ALA A 318 32.55 4.89 20.60
N PRO A 319 31.33 5.11 21.13
CA PRO A 319 30.34 5.97 20.49
C PRO A 319 30.80 7.43 20.48
N GLY A 320 30.73 8.06 19.30
CA GLY A 320 31.08 9.47 19.07
C GLY A 320 30.19 10.45 19.82
N ALA A 321 30.77 11.60 20.18
CA ALA A 321 30.15 12.65 20.99
C ALA A 321 28.87 13.26 20.36
N PRO A 322 27.90 13.70 21.18
CA PRO A 322 26.70 14.36 20.71
C PRO A 322 26.97 15.80 20.23
N THR A 323 26.45 16.13 19.05
CA THR A 323 26.43 17.47 18.46
C THR A 323 25.55 18.41 19.30
N PRO A 324 25.98 19.66 19.59
CA PRO A 324 25.21 20.58 20.43
C PRO A 324 24.01 21.19 19.68
N ALA A 325 22.88 21.20 20.37
CA ALA A 325 21.66 21.90 19.97
C ALA A 325 21.81 23.42 20.22
N THR A 326 21.59 24.22 19.18
CA THR A 326 21.50 25.67 19.26
C THR A 326 20.22 26.09 19.98
N THR A 327 20.36 26.84 21.08
CA THR A 327 19.28 27.55 21.79
C THR A 327 19.43 29.05 21.58
N ALA A 328 18.40 29.68 21.03
CA ALA A 328 18.03 31.09 21.16
C ALA A 328 16.48 31.08 21.19
N GLY A 329 15.74 31.48 22.24
CA GLY A 329 15.75 32.76 22.94
C GLY A 329 15.20 33.85 21.99
N GLY A 330 14.03 34.48 22.14
CA GLY A 330 12.92 34.45 23.10
C GLY A 330 11.90 35.54 22.71
N ALA A 331 10.77 35.59 23.45
CA ALA A 331 9.83 36.71 23.66
C ALA A 331 8.75 37.06 22.60
N GLY A 332 7.48 37.11 23.07
CA GLY A 332 6.62 38.29 22.89
C GLY A 332 5.20 38.12 22.34
N ALA A 333 4.21 38.24 23.25
CA ALA A 333 2.88 38.90 23.10
C ALA A 333 1.68 38.22 22.40
N THR A 334 0.59 38.12 23.17
CA THR A 334 -0.86 37.97 22.83
C THR A 334 -1.53 39.37 22.70
N PRO A 335 -2.87 39.53 22.49
CA PRO A 335 -3.80 38.97 21.50
C PRO A 335 -4.70 40.06 20.83
N GLY A 336 -5.56 39.68 19.88
CA GLY A 336 -6.69 40.48 19.34
C GLY A 336 -6.80 40.33 17.81
N GLY A 337 -7.95 40.24 17.14
CA GLY A 337 -9.36 40.39 17.43
C GLY A 337 -10.08 40.58 16.07
N ASN A 338 -11.36 40.23 16.00
CA ASN A 338 -12.36 40.53 14.95
C ASN A 338 -12.50 39.62 13.69
N ALA A 339 -13.67 38.96 13.64
CA ALA A 339 -14.44 38.65 12.43
C ALA A 339 -15.41 39.84 12.12
N PRO A 340 -16.42 39.76 11.22
CA PRO A 340 -16.63 38.97 9.99
C PRO A 340 -17.00 39.88 8.79
N SER A 341 -17.24 39.34 7.58
CA SER A 341 -18.38 39.78 6.72
C SER A 341 -18.56 38.99 5.42
N ASN A 342 -19.81 38.53 5.27
CA ASN A 342 -20.63 38.19 4.10
C ASN A 342 -20.19 38.67 2.70
N ALA A 343 -20.38 37.78 1.71
CA ALA A 343 -21.07 38.12 0.45
C ALA A 343 -21.57 36.85 -0.27
N THR A 344 -22.88 36.76 -0.48
CA THR A 344 -23.57 35.92 -1.47
C THR A 344 -23.42 36.58 -2.85
N PRO A 345 -23.36 35.80 -3.96
CA PRO A 345 -24.51 35.83 -4.87
C PRO A 345 -24.85 34.48 -5.56
N THR A 346 -26.15 34.18 -5.54
CA THR A 346 -27.02 33.81 -6.68
C THR A 346 -26.48 32.91 -7.81
N GLY A 347 -26.85 31.63 -7.75
CA GLY A 347 -27.66 30.93 -8.76
C GLY A 347 -27.29 30.99 -10.25
N VAL A 348 -26.60 29.94 -10.73
CA VAL A 348 -26.84 29.28 -12.03
C VAL A 348 -26.59 27.78 -11.85
N GLN A 349 -27.64 26.95 -11.92
CA GLN A 349 -27.48 25.49 -12.04
C GLN A 349 -27.05 25.14 -13.47
N PRO A 350 -26.08 24.20 -13.61
CA PRO A 350 -26.40 23.05 -14.47
C PRO A 350 -25.75 21.74 -14.04
N GLY A 351 -26.53 20.66 -13.97
CA GLY A 351 -26.06 19.30 -14.20
C GLY A 351 -25.85 18.44 -12.95
N THR A 352 -26.64 17.37 -12.88
CA THR A 352 -26.49 16.21 -11.99
C THR A 352 -25.06 15.64 -12.09
N PRO A 353 -24.41 15.28 -10.97
CA PRO A 353 -23.09 14.69 -11.00
C PRO A 353 -23.10 13.32 -11.68
N PRO A 354 -21.99 12.92 -12.36
CA PRO A 354 -21.90 11.64 -13.07
C PRO A 354 -22.21 10.48 -12.11
N ALA A 355 -23.02 9.52 -12.57
CA ALA A 355 -23.30 8.30 -11.82
C ALA A 355 -22.01 7.52 -11.57
N PRO A 356 -21.86 6.84 -10.41
CA PRO A 356 -20.75 5.92 -10.22
C PRO A 356 -20.75 4.88 -11.35
N PRO A 357 -19.57 4.42 -11.82
CA PRO A 357 -19.50 3.31 -12.76
C PRO A 357 -20.21 2.12 -12.12
N GLN A 358 -21.22 1.59 -12.82
CA GLN A 358 -21.77 0.29 -12.47
C GLN A 358 -20.81 -0.76 -13.02
N ASP A 359 -20.21 -1.55 -12.12
CA ASP A 359 -19.46 -2.74 -12.51
C ASP A 359 -20.41 -3.69 -13.25
N GLN A 360 -20.04 -4.03 -14.49
CA GLN A 360 -20.55 -5.19 -15.23
C GLN A 360 -19.50 -6.29 -15.19
#